data_AF-A0A0C3G673-F1
#
_entry.id   AF-A0A0C3G673-F1
#
_cell.length_a   1.000
_cell.length_b   1.000
_cell.length_c   1.000
_cell.angle_alpha   90.00
_cell.angle_beta   90.00
_cell.angle_gamma   90.00
#
_symmetry.space_group_name_H-M   'P 1'
#
loop_
_entity.id
_entity.type
_entity.pdbx_description
1 polymer ?
#
loop_
_entity_poly.entity_id
_entity_poly.type
_entity_poly.pdbx_seq_one_letter_code
_entity_poly.pdbx_strand_id
1 'polypeptide(L)' 'TAKDLSHVPCKFYRVGSCTAGLSCPFSHAPPPSRNPQDPNNPQTPQPKDVCAWFVKGTCKFGHKCALAHVLP' A
#
# COMPACT_ATOMS: atom_id res chain seq x y z
N THR A 1 -5.44 22.03 18.78
CA THR A 1 -4.43 21.32 17.97
C THR A 1 -5.12 20.15 17.28
N ALA A 2 -5.51 20.30 16.02
CA ALA A 2 -6.22 19.25 15.29
C ALA A 2 -5.22 18.13 14.96
N LYS A 3 -5.37 16.97 15.61
CA LYS A 3 -4.58 15.77 15.31
C LYS A 3 -4.97 15.31 13.91
N ASP A 4 -4.00 15.33 13.00
CA ASP A 4 -4.14 14.76 11.67
C ASP A 4 -4.43 13.24 11.81
N LEU A 5 -5.67 12.86 11.56
CA LEU A 5 -6.19 11.48 11.68
C LEU A 5 -6.25 10.80 10.30
N SER A 6 -5.74 11.47 9.28
CA SER A 6 -5.71 11.02 7.89
C SER A 6 -4.89 9.74 7.68
N HIS A 7 -3.99 9.41 8.62
CA HIS A 7 -3.25 8.15 8.67
C HIS A 7 -4.09 6.96 9.19
N VAL A 8 -5.14 7.23 9.97
CA VAL A 8 -5.98 6.17 10.56
C VAL A 8 -7.09 5.81 9.56
N PRO A 9 -7.19 4.56 9.09
CA PRO A 9 -8.16 4.16 8.08
C PRO A 9 -9.61 4.22 8.60
N CYS A 10 -10.50 4.74 7.78
CA CYS A 10 -11.92 4.87 8.09
C CYS A 10 -12.61 3.51 8.06
N LYS A 11 -13.07 3.06 9.23
CA LYS A 11 -13.81 1.80 9.38
C LYS A 11 -15.13 1.80 8.57
N PHE A 12 -15.81 2.93 8.50
CA PHE A 12 -17.10 3.06 7.80
C PHE A 12 -16.93 3.11 6.29
N TYR A 13 -15.82 3.67 5.79
CA TYR A 13 -15.52 3.70 4.36
C TYR A 13 -15.22 2.29 3.83
N ARG A 14 -14.51 1.47 4.61
CA ARG A 14 -14.26 0.06 4.28
C ARG A 14 -15.53 -0.76 4.05
N VAL A 15 -16.61 -0.43 4.76
CA VAL A 15 -17.92 -1.11 4.64
C VAL A 15 -18.89 -0.37 3.71
N GLY A 16 -18.46 0.72 3.05
CA GLY A 16 -19.29 1.50 2.13
C GLY A 16 -20.38 2.34 2.81
N SER A 17 -20.30 2.56 4.13
CA SER A 17 -21.30 3.29 4.91
C SER A 17 -20.80 4.63 5.45
N CYS A 18 -19.66 5.13 4.94
CA CYS A 18 -19.17 6.44 5.35
C CYS A 18 -20.00 7.56 4.73
N THR A 19 -20.65 8.36 5.57
CA THR A 19 -21.43 9.54 5.15
C THR A 19 -20.59 10.82 5.12
N ALA A 20 -19.37 10.81 5.67
CA ALA A 20 -18.51 11.98 5.77
C ALA A 20 -17.80 12.37 4.45
N GLY A 21 -17.85 11.50 3.44
CA GLY A 21 -17.29 11.78 2.11
C GLY A 21 -15.81 12.21 2.16
N LEU A 22 -15.47 13.31 1.49
CA LEU A 22 -14.12 13.87 1.45
C LEU A 22 -13.74 14.67 2.71
N SER A 23 -14.70 14.95 3.60
CA SER A 23 -14.47 15.64 4.87
C SER A 23 -14.25 14.67 6.04
N CYS A 24 -14.08 13.37 5.76
CA CYS A 24 -13.79 12.42 6.80
C CYS A 24 -12.41 12.71 7.41
N PRO A 25 -12.29 12.81 8.75
CA PRO A 25 -10.99 13.00 9.39
C PRO A 25 -10.10 11.75 9.29
N PHE A 26 -10.66 10.62 8.84
CA PHE A 26 -9.98 9.32 8.71
C PHE A 26 -9.70 9.00 7.25
N SER A 27 -8.67 8.18 6.99
CA SER A 27 -8.25 7.80 5.64
C SER A 27 -9.33 7.02 4.90
N HIS A 28 -9.70 7.50 3.71
CA HIS A 28 -10.48 6.76 2.72
C HIS A 28 -9.59 6.09 1.66
N ALA A 29 -8.27 6.03 1.90
CA ALA A 29 -7.39 5.26 1.03
C ALA A 29 -7.78 3.77 1.11
N PRO A 30 -7.96 3.08 -0.02
CA PRO A 30 -8.04 1.63 0.00
C PRO A 30 -6.78 1.08 0.68
N PRO A 31 -6.86 -0.03 1.45
CA PRO A 31 -5.65 -0.68 1.95
C PRO A 31 -4.74 -0.89 0.74
N PRO A 32 -3.41 -0.62 0.84
CA PRO A 32 -2.52 -0.68 -0.31
C PRO A 32 -2.69 -2.03 -0.96
N SER A 33 -3.45 -2.03 -2.06
CA SER A 33 -3.66 -3.21 -2.86
C SER A 33 -2.28 -3.47 -3.42
N ARG A 34 -1.73 -4.65 -3.12
CA ARG A 34 -0.44 -5.08 -3.67
C ARG A 34 -0.56 -5.37 -5.17
N ASN A 35 -1.45 -4.66 -5.89
CA ASN A 35 -1.56 -4.68 -7.33
C ASN A 35 -0.80 -3.45 -7.86
N PRO A 36 0.37 -3.67 -8.48
CA PRO A 36 1.22 -2.61 -9.04
C PRO A 36 0.65 -1.87 -10.26
N GLN A 37 -0.67 -1.92 -10.49
CA GLN A 37 -1.30 -1.57 -11.78
C GLN A 37 -2.40 -0.51 -11.66
N ASP A 38 -2.48 0.27 -10.57
CA ASP A 38 -3.41 1.40 -10.50
C ASP A 38 -2.70 2.72 -10.84
N PRO A 39 -2.96 3.32 -12.02
CA PRO A 39 -2.34 4.58 -12.45
C PRO A 39 -2.82 5.84 -11.71
N ASN A 40 -3.75 5.75 -10.74
CA ASN A 40 -4.26 6.91 -9.99
C ASN A 40 -3.77 7.01 -8.53
N ASN A 41 -2.76 6.24 -8.12
CA ASN A 41 -2.13 6.45 -6.81
C ASN A 41 -0.89 7.37 -6.95
N PRO A 42 -0.92 8.61 -6.43
CA PRO A 42 0.27 9.46 -6.28
C PRO A 42 1.12 8.95 -5.10
N GLN A 43 1.53 7.70 -5.14
CA GLN A 43 2.66 7.21 -4.38
C GLN A 43 3.72 6.84 -5.39
N THR A 44 4.57 7.85 -5.62
CA THR A 44 5.97 7.73 -6.03
C THR A 44 6.42 6.28 -6.01
N PRO A 45 6.98 5.72 -7.10
CA PRO A 45 7.58 4.41 -7.08
C PRO A 45 8.69 4.43 -6.05
N GLN A 46 8.35 4.12 -4.79
CA GLN A 46 9.36 3.77 -3.82
C GLN A 46 10.02 2.56 -4.45
N PRO A 47 11.33 2.62 -4.72
CA PRO A 47 12.02 1.48 -5.30
C PRO A 47 11.75 0.33 -4.33
N LYS A 48 10.90 -0.62 -4.75
CA LYS A 48 10.71 -1.86 -4.02
C LYS A 48 12.11 -2.41 -3.81
N ASP A 49 12.60 -2.38 -2.57
CA ASP A 49 13.97 -2.76 -2.27
C ASP A 49 14.22 -4.14 -2.88
N VAL A 50 15.39 -4.29 -3.53
CA VAL A 50 15.74 -5.53 -4.21
C VAL A 50 15.83 -6.63 -3.16
N CYS A 51 15.15 -7.74 -3.43
CA CYS A 51 15.16 -8.90 -2.55
C CYS A 51 16.55 -9.53 -2.54
N ALA A 52 17.35 -9.21 -1.51
CA ALA A 52 18.71 -9.74 -1.34
C ALA A 52 18.74 -11.29 -1.36
N TRP A 53 17.68 -11.93 -0.83
CA TRP A 53 17.55 -13.39 -0.83
C TRP A 53 17.26 -13.97 -2.22
N PHE A 54 16.56 -13.23 -3.08
CA PHE A 54 16.31 -13.66 -4.45
C PHE A 54 17.58 -13.58 -5.28
N VAL A 55 18.34 -12.48 -5.13
CA VAL A 55 19.66 -12.33 -5.77
C VAL A 55 20.61 -13.46 -5.34
N LYS A 56 20.51 -13.91 -4.09
CA LYS A 56 21.27 -15.07 -3.56
C LYS A 56 20.65 -16.44 -3.91
N GLY A 57 19.52 -16.50 -4.62
CA GLY A 57 18.84 -17.74 -4.99
C GLY A 57 18.18 -18.51 -3.84
N THR A 58 18.00 -17.89 -2.68
CA THR A 58 17.49 -18.51 -1.43
C THR A 58 16.15 -17.95 -0.95
N CYS A 59 15.48 -17.12 -1.76
CA CYS A 59 14.19 -16.55 -1.39
C CYS A 59 13.09 -17.62 -1.27
N LYS A 60 12.57 -17.82 -0.06
CA LYS A 60 11.51 -18.79 0.24
C LYS A 60 10.10 -18.33 -0.17
N PHE A 61 9.93 -17.04 -0.44
CA PHE A 61 8.62 -16.44 -0.70
C PHE A 61 8.22 -16.46 -2.18
N GLY A 62 9.15 -16.76 -3.07
CA GLY A 62 8.92 -16.84 -4.52
C GLY A 62 8.13 -15.63 -5.05
N HIS A 63 7.13 -15.88 -5.86
CA HIS A 63 6.28 -14.84 -6.47
C HIS A 63 5.40 -14.04 -5.49
N LYS A 64 5.38 -14.43 -4.21
CA LYS A 64 4.63 -13.75 -3.13
C LYS A 64 5.54 -12.86 -2.28
N CYS A 65 6.82 -12.75 -2.62
CA CYS A 65 7.77 -11.93 -1.87
C CYS A 65 7.31 -10.46 -1.86
N ALA A 66 7.45 -9.81 -0.70
CA ALA A 66 7.14 -8.38 -0.56
C ALA A 66 8.20 -7.47 -1.18
N LEU A 67 9.37 -8.02 -1.53
CA LEU A 67 10.52 -7.32 -2.10
C LEU A 67 10.67 -7.62 -3.60
N ALA A 68 11.43 -6.79 -4.33
CA ALA A 68 11.58 -6.94 -5.77
C ALA A 68 12.45 -8.14 -6.15
N HIS A 69 11.92 -9.05 -6.97
CA HIS A 69 12.72 -10.08 -7.64
C HIS A 69 13.15 -9.55 -9.01
N VAL A 70 14.37 -9.03 -9.11
CA VAL A 70 14.97 -8.56 -10.36
C VAL A 70 16.10 -9.50 -10.74
N LEU A 71 16.08 -10.00 -11.98
CA LEU A 71 17.20 -10.71 -12.58
C LEU A 71 18.15 -9.66 -13.20
N PRO A 72 19.48 -9.79 -13.07
CA PRO A 72 20.42 -8.93 -13.78
C PRO A 72 20.30 -9.09 -15.30
#